data_AF-A0A9X3XG16-F1
#
_entry.id   AF-A0A9X3XG16-F1
#
_cell.length_a   1.000
_cell.length_b   1.000
_cell.length_c   1.000
_cell.angle_alpha   90.00
_cell.angle_beta   90.00
_cell.angle_gamma   90.00
#
_symmetry.space_group_name_H-M   'P 1'
#
loop_
_entity.id
_entity.type
_entity.pdbx_description
1 polymer ?
#
loop_
_entity_poly.entity_id
_entity_poly.type
_entity_poly.pdbx_seq_one_letter_code
_entity_poly.pdbx_strand_id
1 'polypeptide(L)'
;MAEQQRAFDRFRHEYNDLRPHEALGQKPPTKAYTTSARAYPESLKQPEYGDGFMVRKADENGRILYRGTKHYLARMLQLEPVGLREFDDGRWEVFYGPVLLGTIDETGKQPRFLRGD
;
A
#
# COMPACT_ATOMS: atom_id res chain seq x y z
N MET A 1 3.08 20.09 28.44
CA MET A 1 3.56 18.82 27.85
C MET A 1 3.70 17.69 28.88
N ALA A 2 4.44 17.85 29.99
CA ALA A 2 4.67 16.77 30.96
C ALA A 2 3.40 16.20 31.65
N GLU A 3 2.38 17.03 31.91
CA GLU A 3 1.12 16.58 32.52
C GLU A 3 0.29 15.70 31.59
N GLN A 4 0.24 16.05 30.30
CA GLN A 4 -0.43 15.25 29.28
C GLN A 4 0.27 13.89 29.09
N GLN A 5 1.61 13.87 29.06
CA GLN A 5 2.35 12.61 28.97
C GLN A 5 2.03 11.69 30.15
N ARG A 6 2.01 12.21 31.38
CA ARG A 6 1.62 11.44 32.57
C ARG A 6 0.18 10.91 32.50
N ALA A 7 -0.74 11.67 31.91
CA ALA A 7 -2.11 11.20 31.69
C ALA A 7 -2.16 10.07 30.65
N PHE A 8 -1.42 10.17 29.55
CA PHE A 8 -1.34 9.11 28.54
C PHE A 8 -0.67 7.85 29.07
N ASP A 9 0.38 7.98 29.87
CA ASP A 9 1.07 6.82 30.45
C ASP A 9 0.14 6.05 31.40
N ARG A 10 -0.64 6.77 32.23
CA ARG A 10 -1.66 6.15 33.09
C ARG A 10 -2.72 5.42 32.27
N PHE A 11 -3.24 6.07 31.22
CA PHE A 11 -4.24 5.46 30.35
C PHE A 11 -3.69 4.20 29.64
N ARG A 12 -2.45 4.25 29.14
CA ARG A 12 -1.79 3.09 28.52
C ARG A 12 -1.68 1.92 29.48
N HIS A 13 -1.30 2.17 30.72
CA HIS A 13 -1.22 1.12 31.74
C HIS A 13 -2.60 0.52 32.02
N GLU A 14 -3.62 1.35 32.25
CA GLU A 14 -4.98 0.88 32.51
C GLU A 14 -5.53 0.03 31.35
N TYR A 15 -5.41 0.53 30.12
CA TYR A 15 -5.91 -0.15 28.93
C TYR A 15 -5.19 -1.47 28.67
N ASN A 16 -3.85 -1.47 28.74
CA ASN A 16 -3.05 -2.62 28.35
C ASN A 16 -2.96 -3.70 29.43
N ASP A 17 -2.94 -3.32 30.72
CA ASP A 17 -2.63 -4.23 31.83
C ASP A 17 -3.83 -4.56 32.71
N LEU A 18 -4.82 -3.67 32.81
CA LEU A 18 -5.91 -3.79 33.79
C LEU A 18 -7.26 -4.08 33.16
N ARG A 19 -7.56 -3.46 32.01
CA ARG A 19 -8.91 -3.53 31.43
C ARG A 19 -9.15 -4.89 30.78
N PRO A 20 -10.23 -5.61 31.15
CA PRO A 20 -10.59 -6.85 30.48
C PRO A 20 -11.30 -6.55 29.15
N HIS A 21 -10.97 -7.31 28.11
CA HIS A 21 -11.58 -7.20 26.79
C HIS A 21 -12.35 -8.48 26.46
N GLU A 22 -13.63 -8.33 26.11
CA GLU A 22 -14.51 -9.46 25.78
C GLU A 22 -13.99 -10.30 24.61
N ALA A 23 -13.49 -9.65 23.55
CA ALA A 23 -12.86 -10.31 22.41
C ALA A 23 -11.60 -11.14 22.77
N LEU A 24 -11.01 -10.90 23.95
CA LEU A 24 -9.87 -11.64 24.48
C LEU A 24 -10.27 -12.57 25.64
N GLY A 25 -11.56 -12.85 25.81
CA GLY A 25 -12.08 -13.70 26.89
C GLY A 25 -11.90 -13.07 28.27
N GLN A 26 -12.15 -11.76 28.38
CA GLN A 26 -11.96 -10.95 29.59
C GLN A 26 -10.52 -10.90 30.10
N LYS A 27 -9.54 -11.13 29.22
CA LYS A 27 -8.11 -10.92 29.50
C LYS A 27 -7.66 -9.54 29.04
N PRO A 28 -6.67 -8.93 29.71
CA PRO A 28 -6.10 -7.67 29.26
C PRO A 28 -5.21 -7.86 28.01
N PRO A 29 -5.02 -6.81 27.19
CA PRO A 29 -4.26 -6.89 25.94
C PRO A 29 -2.85 -7.45 26.09
N THR A 30 -2.14 -7.16 27.19
CA THR A 30 -0.76 -7.65 27.41
C THR A 30 -0.65 -9.16 27.60
N LYS A 31 -1.76 -9.87 27.81
CA LYS A 31 -1.80 -11.34 27.81
C LYS A 31 -1.98 -11.94 26.41
N ALA A 32 -2.45 -11.16 25.44
CA ALA A 32 -2.73 -11.62 24.09
C ALA A 32 -1.68 -11.13 23.07
N TYR A 33 -1.10 -9.95 23.30
CA TYR A 33 -0.19 -9.31 22.35
C TYR A 33 1.20 -9.12 22.96
N THR A 34 2.22 -9.34 22.12
CA THR A 34 3.62 -9.04 22.43
C THR A 34 4.16 -8.02 21.43
N THR A 35 5.21 -7.31 21.81
CA THR A 35 5.92 -6.42 20.89
C THR A 35 6.42 -7.21 19.69
N SER A 36 6.18 -6.70 18.49
CA SER A 36 6.72 -7.28 17.26
C SER A 36 8.25 -7.35 17.34
N ALA A 37 8.82 -8.53 17.10
CA ALA A 37 10.27 -8.70 16.96
C ALA A 37 10.82 -7.99 15.71
N ARG A 38 9.96 -7.75 14.71
CA ARG A 38 10.30 -6.96 13.53
C ARG A 38 10.27 -5.47 13.90
N ALA A 39 11.43 -4.84 13.81
CA ALA A 39 11.54 -3.39 13.93
C ALA A 39 10.73 -2.69 12.83
N TYR A 40 10.10 -1.57 13.19
CA TYR A 40 9.45 -0.72 12.22
C TYR A 40 10.51 -0.03 11.36
N PRO A 41 10.47 -0.16 10.01
CA PRO A 41 11.46 0.45 9.16
C PRO A 41 11.30 1.97 9.12
N GLU A 42 12.41 2.72 9.18
CA GLU A 42 12.40 4.19 9.09
C GLU A 42 11.93 4.68 7.71
N SER A 43 12.15 3.88 6.66
CA SER A 43 11.73 4.15 5.30
C SER A 43 11.25 2.87 4.62
N LEU A 44 10.16 2.96 3.87
CA LEU A 44 9.67 1.87 3.03
C LEU A 44 10.50 1.82 1.75
N LYS A 45 11.00 0.63 1.41
CA LYS A 45 11.64 0.42 0.12
C LYS A 45 10.60 0.51 -0.98
N GLN A 46 10.95 1.21 -2.05
CA GLN A 46 10.13 1.20 -3.27
C GLN A 46 10.09 -0.22 -3.85
N PRO A 47 8.99 -0.60 -4.53
CA PRO A 47 8.90 -1.88 -5.19
C PRO A 47 9.99 -2.06 -6.25
N GLU A 48 10.62 -3.23 -6.24
CA GLU A 48 11.54 -3.67 -7.28
C GLU A 48 10.78 -4.53 -8.30
N TYR A 49 11.01 -4.28 -9.59
CA TYR A 49 10.42 -5.04 -10.68
C TYR A 49 11.53 -5.78 -11.43
N GLY A 50 11.32 -7.07 -11.68
CA GLY A 50 12.29 -7.91 -12.38
C GLY A 50 12.26 -7.74 -13.89
N ASP A 51 13.08 -8.55 -14.57
CA ASP A 51 13.12 -8.63 -16.02
C ASP A 51 11.73 -9.01 -16.58
N GLY A 52 11.27 -8.29 -17.60
CA GLY A 52 9.93 -8.42 -18.18
C GLY A 52 8.93 -7.35 -17.75
N PHE A 53 9.31 -6.47 -16.82
CA PHE A 53 8.51 -5.29 -16.48
C PHE A 53 9.06 -4.01 -17.12
N MET A 54 8.17 -3.22 -17.70
CA MET A 54 8.42 -1.81 -18.01
C MET A 54 8.01 -0.95 -16.81
N VAL A 55 8.98 -0.31 -16.16
CA VAL A 55 8.69 0.54 -15.00
C VAL A 55 8.33 1.96 -15.45
N ARG A 56 7.22 2.49 -14.93
CA ARG A 56 6.80 3.89 -15.12
C ARG A 56 6.55 4.54 -13.77
N LYS A 57 7.02 5.77 -13.60
CA LYS A 57 6.73 6.57 -12.41
C LYS A 57 5.41 7.31 -12.59
N ALA A 58 4.53 7.23 -11.61
CA ALA A 58 3.30 8.01 -11.59
C ALA A 58 3.58 9.49 -11.28
N ASP A 59 2.77 10.38 -11.86
CA ASP A 59 2.81 11.81 -11.60
C ASP A 59 2.16 12.17 -10.24
N GLU A 60 2.18 13.46 -9.89
CA GLU A 60 1.55 13.99 -8.67
C GLU A 60 0.03 13.79 -8.62
N ASN A 61 -0.60 13.32 -9.68
CA ASN A 61 -2.02 12.99 -9.71
C ASN A 61 -2.25 11.47 -9.75
N GLY A 62 -1.21 10.65 -9.59
CA GLY A 62 -1.32 9.20 -9.64
C GLY A 62 -1.59 8.66 -11.05
N ARG A 63 -1.12 9.37 -12.09
CA ARG A 63 -1.25 8.97 -13.49
C ARG A 63 0.09 8.53 -14.04
N ILE A 64 0.09 7.56 -14.93
CA ILE A 64 1.27 7.20 -15.72
C ILE A 64 1.13 7.69 -17.15
N LEU A 65 2.21 8.23 -17.71
CA LEU A 65 2.30 8.42 -19.15
C LEU A 65 2.67 7.08 -19.77
N TYR A 66 1.90 6.59 -20.72
CA TYR A 66 2.21 5.39 -21.49
C TYR A 66 1.74 5.57 -22.92
N ARG A 67 2.61 5.28 -23.91
CA ARG A 67 2.34 5.49 -25.35
C ARG A 67 1.69 6.84 -25.71
N GLY A 68 2.11 7.93 -25.04
CA GLY A 68 1.60 9.29 -25.28
C GLY A 68 0.27 9.63 -24.59
N THR A 69 -0.37 8.67 -23.92
CA THR A 69 -1.62 8.87 -23.17
C THR A 69 -1.37 8.80 -21.66
N LYS A 70 -2.09 9.61 -20.87
CA LYS A 70 -2.04 9.55 -19.41
C LYS A 70 -3.14 8.62 -18.89
N HIS A 71 -2.76 7.57 -18.17
CA HIS A 71 -3.67 6.64 -17.53
C HIS A 71 -3.72 6.93 -16.03
N TYR A 72 -4.90 7.24 -15.50
CA TYR A 72 -5.09 7.41 -14.07
C TYR A 72 -5.20 6.05 -13.38
N LEU A 73 -4.34 5.82 -12.37
CA LEU A 73 -4.33 4.57 -11.59
C LEU A 73 -5.01 4.79 -10.24
N ALA A 74 -4.39 5.61 -9.39
CA ALA A 74 -4.90 6.00 -8.08
C ALA A 74 -4.06 7.13 -7.49
N ARG A 75 -4.70 8.06 -6.76
CA ARG A 75 -4.00 9.15 -6.04
C ARG A 75 -2.96 8.66 -5.02
N MET A 76 -3.16 7.49 -4.41
CA MET A 76 -2.19 6.94 -3.45
C MET A 76 -0.84 6.56 -4.07
N LEU A 77 -0.77 6.42 -5.40
CA LEU A 77 0.44 6.06 -6.13
C LEU A 77 1.24 7.28 -6.59
N GLN A 78 1.01 8.46 -6.00
CA GLN A 78 1.75 9.67 -6.34
C GLN A 78 3.25 9.45 -6.20
N LEU A 79 3.99 9.74 -7.26
CA LEU A 79 5.45 9.61 -7.32
C LEU A 79 5.98 8.17 -7.10
N GLU A 80 5.11 7.17 -7.08
CA GLU A 80 5.47 5.77 -6.92
C GLU A 80 5.81 5.12 -8.28
N PRO A 81 6.77 4.17 -8.31
CA PRO A 81 7.02 3.36 -9.49
C PRO A 81 5.98 2.23 -9.61
N VAL A 82 5.42 2.08 -10.80
CA VAL A 82 4.54 0.97 -11.17
C VAL A 82 5.18 0.14 -12.28
N GLY A 83 4.98 -1.18 -12.23
CA GLY A 83 5.47 -2.10 -13.23
C GLY A 83 4.38 -2.42 -14.24
N LEU A 84 4.69 -2.35 -15.53
CA LEU A 84 3.82 -2.80 -16.61
C LEU A 84 4.38 -4.09 -17.18
N ARG A 85 3.56 -5.13 -17.28
CA ARG A 85 3.93 -6.41 -17.87
C ARG A 85 3.00 -6.74 -19.03
N GLU A 86 3.58 -6.99 -20.20
CA GLU A 86 2.82 -7.42 -21.37
C GLU A 86 2.40 -8.88 -21.18
N PHE A 87 1.13 -9.19 -21.44
CA PHE A 87 0.60 -10.55 -21.35
C PHE A 87 -0.06 -11.02 -22.64
N ASP A 88 -0.40 -10.10 -23.54
CA ASP A 88 -0.99 -10.35 -24.85
C ASP A 88 -0.66 -9.14 -25.74
N ASP A 89 -0.78 -9.27 -27.07
CA ASP A 89 -0.35 -8.24 -28.04
C ASP A 89 -1.07 -6.91 -27.78
N GLY A 90 -0.33 -5.91 -27.28
CA GLY A 90 -0.89 -4.61 -26.91
C GLY A 90 -1.73 -4.61 -25.63
N ARG A 91 -1.66 -5.65 -24.79
CA ARG A 91 -2.34 -5.69 -23.49
C ARG A 91 -1.35 -5.86 -22.34
N TRP A 92 -1.51 -4.97 -21.38
CA TRP A 92 -0.55 -4.80 -20.28
C TRP A 92 -1.25 -4.93 -18.94
N GLU A 93 -0.66 -5.67 -18.03
CA GLU A 93 -1.00 -5.63 -16.62
C GLU A 93 -0.20 -4.52 -15.93
N VAL A 94 -0.81 -3.83 -14.97
CA VAL A 94 -0.17 -2.78 -14.17
C VAL A 94 -0.10 -3.23 -12.72
N PHE A 95 1.10 -3.21 -12.16
CA PHE A 95 1.40 -3.67 -10.81
C PHE A 95 1.96 -2.54 -9.94
N TYR A 96 1.64 -2.58 -8.64
CA TYR A 96 2.39 -1.91 -7.59
C TYR A 96 3.00 -2.96 -6.66
N GLY A 97 4.30 -3.21 -6.82
CA GLY A 97 4.96 -4.36 -6.22
C GLY A 97 4.23 -5.66 -6.55
N PRO A 98 3.82 -6.47 -5.55
CA PRO A 98 3.11 -7.73 -5.80
C PRO A 98 1.62 -7.56 -6.15
N VAL A 99 1.07 -6.34 -6.10
CA VAL A 99 -0.37 -6.10 -6.24
C VAL A 99 -0.71 -5.76 -7.69
N LEU A 100 -1.55 -6.58 -8.33
CA LEU A 100 -2.16 -6.26 -9.62
C LEU A 100 -3.19 -5.13 -9.41
N LEU A 101 -2.98 -4.01 -10.08
CA LEU A 101 -3.90 -2.87 -10.03
C LEU A 101 -4.98 -2.95 -11.12
N GLY A 102 -4.65 -3.57 -12.27
CA GLY A 102 -5.52 -3.59 -13.43
C GLY A 102 -4.80 -3.79 -14.75
N THR A 103 -5.49 -3.57 -15.87
CA THR A 103 -4.96 -3.73 -17.23
C THR A 103 -5.08 -2.47 -18.08
N ILE A 104 -4.20 -2.33 -19.07
CA ILE A 104 -4.27 -1.36 -20.16
C ILE A 104 -4.41 -2.14 -21.46
N ASP A 105 -5.45 -1.86 -22.23
CA ASP A 105 -5.67 -2.44 -23.56
C ASP A 105 -5.40 -1.39 -24.65
N GLU A 106 -4.43 -1.65 -25.54
CA GLU A 106 -4.05 -0.80 -26.66
C GLU A 106 -4.89 -1.05 -27.92
N THR A 107 -5.63 -2.16 -28.00
CA THR A 107 -6.41 -2.52 -29.20
C THR A 107 -7.69 -1.68 -29.36
N GLY A 108 -8.09 -0.96 -28.31
CA GLY A 108 -9.23 -0.04 -28.33
C GLY A 108 -8.88 1.34 -28.89
N LYS A 109 -9.88 2.07 -29.43
CA LYS A 109 -9.73 3.45 -29.96
C LYS A 109 -9.11 4.45 -28.98
N GLN A 110 -9.14 4.16 -27.67
CA GLN A 110 -8.43 4.89 -26.63
C GLN A 110 -7.95 3.88 -25.59
N PRO A 111 -6.64 3.85 -25.27
CA PRO A 111 -6.16 2.92 -24.27
C PRO A 111 -6.74 3.29 -22.90
N ARG A 112 -7.41 2.33 -22.25
CA ARG A 112 -8.13 2.55 -20.99
C ARG A 112 -7.56 1.65 -19.91
N PHE A 113 -7.39 2.22 -18.72
CA PHE A 113 -7.06 1.44 -17.54
C PHE A 113 -8.33 0.84 -16.93
N LEU A 114 -8.35 -0.48 -16.76
CA LEU A 114 -9.43 -1.22 -16.12
C LEU A 114 -8.90 -1.75 -14.78
N ARG A 115 -9.54 -1.39 -13.67
CA ARG A 115 -9.13 -1.91 -12.35
C ARG A 115 -9.39 -3.41 -12.26
N GLY A 116 -8.46 -4.14 -11.64
CA GLY A 116 -8.72 -5.51 -11.20
C GLY A 116 -9.72 -5.50 -10.04
N ASP A 117 -10.64 -6.47 -10.06
CA ASP A 117 -11.59 -6.74 -8.97
C ASP A 117 -10.91 -7.39 -7.76
#